data_AF-A0A821X2K7-F1
#
_entry.id   AF-A0A821X2K7-F1
#
_cell.length_a   1.000
_cell.length_b   1.000
_cell.length_c   1.000
_cell.angle_alpha   90.00
_cell.angle_beta   90.00
_cell.angle_gamma   90.00
#
_symmetry.space_group_name_H-M   'P 1'
#
loop_
_entity.id
_entity.type
_entity.pdbx_description
1 polymer ?
#
loop_
_entity_poly.entity_id
_entity_poly.type
_entity_poly.pdbx_seq_one_letter_code
_entity_poly.pdbx_strand_id
1 'polypeptide(L)'
;NILLLGEIGVGKSTFINAFANYLIFNSFEQAESSEPIVIIPVSFIMTIGDNFEERIVKFGELDSFNNENFNTIGQSVTQHCRSYVFDLNNSDGRKVRIIDTPGFGDTRGLDQDDRNMEHTLQYINNLTHLNAICFLLKPNASRLNI
;
A
#
# COMPACT_ATOMS: atom_id res chain seq x y z
N ASN A 1 -0.21 -4.84 14.91
CA ASN A 1 0.36 -5.58 13.77
C ASN A 1 -0.76 -6.01 12.84
N ILE A 2 -0.95 -5.28 11.75
CA ILE A 2 -1.93 -5.58 10.70
C ILE A 2 -1.14 -5.88 9.43
N LEU A 3 -1.29 -7.07 8.87
CA LEU A 3 -0.65 -7.47 7.61
C LEU A 3 -1.55 -7.11 6.43
N LEU A 4 -1.06 -6.37 5.44
CA LEU A 4 -1.79 -6.14 4.19
C LEU A 4 -1.44 -7.22 3.18
N LEU A 5 -2.44 -7.85 2.57
CA LEU A 5 -2.26 -8.79 1.47
C LEU A 5 -3.13 -8.37 0.29
N GLY A 6 -2.64 -8.62 -0.92
CA GLY A 6 -3.40 -8.36 -2.14
C GLY A 6 -2.48 -8.36 -3.36
N GLU A 7 -3.06 -8.50 -4.54
CA GLU A 7 -2.32 -8.53 -5.80
C GLU A 7 -1.44 -7.30 -6.01
N ILE A 8 -0.48 -7.40 -6.92
CA ILE A 8 0.25 -6.23 -7.42
C ILE A 8 -0.74 -5.20 -8.00
N GLY A 9 -0.51 -3.93 -7.70
CA GLY A 9 -1.31 -2.81 -8.17
C GLY A 9 -2.70 -2.68 -7.52
N VAL A 10 -3.02 -3.45 -6.47
CA VAL A 10 -4.31 -3.33 -5.77
C VAL A 10 -4.44 -2.07 -4.90
N GLY A 11 -3.32 -1.38 -4.63
CA GLY A 11 -3.30 -0.13 -3.87
C GLY A 11 -2.95 -0.25 -2.39
N LYS A 12 -2.15 -1.25 -1.98
CA LYS A 12 -1.66 -1.40 -0.59
C LYS A 12 -0.90 -0.17 -0.11
N SER A 13 0.11 0.28 -0.85
CA SER A 13 0.88 1.49 -0.54
C SER A 13 0.00 2.75 -0.53
N THR A 14 -0.94 2.85 -1.47
CA THR A 14 -1.93 3.94 -1.51
C THR A 14 -2.83 3.95 -0.28
N PHE A 15 -3.28 2.78 0.18
CA PHE A 15 -4.07 2.64 1.40
C PHE A 15 -3.30 3.10 2.64
N ILE A 16 -1.99 2.80 2.73
CA ILE A 16 -1.16 3.27 3.85
C ILE A 16 -1.04 4.79 3.85
N ASN A 17 -0.82 5.41 2.69
CA ASN A 17 -0.83 6.87 2.58
C ASN A 17 -2.19 7.45 2.98
N ALA A 18 -3.30 6.86 2.50
CA ALA A 18 -4.65 7.30 2.87
C ALA A 18 -4.89 7.18 4.39
N PHE A 19 -4.44 6.09 5.02
CA PHE A 19 -4.52 5.88 6.46
C PHE A 19 -3.73 6.94 7.24
N ALA A 20 -2.54 7.30 6.77
CA ALA A 20 -1.74 8.37 7.36
C ALA A 20 -2.48 9.72 7.33
N ASN A 21 -3.02 10.10 6.17
CA ASN A 21 -3.77 11.34 6.01
C ASN A 21 -5.04 11.34 6.89
N TYR A 22 -5.74 10.21 6.98
CA TYR A 22 -6.92 10.06 7.84
C TYR A 22 -6.61 10.28 9.33
N LEU A 23 -5.43 9.87 9.80
CA LEU A 23 -5.04 10.08 11.20
C LEU A 23 -4.60 11.52 11.51
N ILE A 24 -4.17 12.27 10.49
CA ILE A 24 -3.54 13.58 10.67
C ILE A 24 -4.54 14.71 10.45
N PHE A 25 -5.45 14.57 9.48
CA PHE A 25 -6.48 15.56 9.22
C PHE A 25 -7.78 15.24 9.96
N ASN A 26 -8.35 16.25 10.61
CA ASN A 26 -9.55 16.10 11.43
C ASN A 26 -10.83 16.00 10.59
N SER A 27 -10.80 16.46 9.34
CA SER A 27 -11.93 16.40 8.42
C SER A 27 -11.48 16.24 6.98
N PHE A 28 -12.42 15.84 6.12
CA PHE A 28 -12.17 15.72 4.70
C PHE A 28 -11.85 17.08 4.05
N GLU A 29 -12.56 18.14 4.44
CA GLU A 29 -12.34 19.50 3.92
C GLU A 29 -10.94 20.02 4.28
N GLN A 30 -10.46 19.68 5.49
CA GLN A 30 -9.09 19.99 5.88
C GLN A 30 -8.09 19.21 5.02
N ALA A 31 -8.31 17.92 4.81
CA ALA A 31 -7.45 17.08 3.98
C ALA A 31 -7.41 17.56 2.52
N GLU A 32 -8.56 17.98 1.96
CA GLU A 32 -8.69 18.47 0.59
C GLU A 32 -7.96 19.80 0.36
N SER A 33 -7.98 20.68 1.36
CA SER A 33 -7.31 21.99 1.29
C SER A 33 -5.83 21.97 1.71
N SER A 34 -5.33 20.84 2.20
CA SER A 34 -3.95 20.67 2.68
C SER A 34 -3.10 19.88 1.69
N GLU A 35 -1.78 19.99 1.82
CA GLU A 35 -0.87 19.12 1.07
C GLU A 35 -0.93 17.68 1.63
N PRO A 36 -1.15 16.66 0.78
CA PRO A 36 -1.22 15.28 1.24
C PRO A 36 0.10 14.79 1.83
N ILE A 37 0.00 14.03 2.91
CA ILE A 37 1.16 13.38 3.52
C ILE A 37 1.45 12.10 2.75
N VAL A 38 2.63 12.04 2.15
CA VAL A 38 3.08 10.92 1.33
C VAL A 38 4.24 10.22 2.03
N ILE A 39 3.95 9.07 2.64
CA ILE A 39 4.95 8.26 3.33
C ILE A 39 5.63 7.29 2.36
N ILE A 40 4.85 6.81 1.39
CA ILE A 40 5.30 5.86 0.37
C ILE A 40 5.07 6.52 -0.98
N PRO A 41 6.11 6.72 -1.80
CA PRO A 41 5.90 7.21 -3.16
C PRO A 41 4.98 6.23 -3.91
N VAL A 42 3.98 6.75 -4.61
CA VAL A 42 3.01 5.95 -5.36
C VAL A 42 2.74 6.57 -6.72
N SER A 43 2.48 5.72 -7.71
CA SER A 43 2.01 6.14 -9.03
C SER A 43 0.92 5.21 -9.51
N PHE A 44 -0.16 5.78 -10.05
CA PHE A 44 -1.27 5.04 -10.62
C PHE A 44 -1.93 5.81 -11.76
N ILE A 45 -2.58 5.09 -12.68
CA ILE A 45 -3.40 5.69 -13.74
C ILE A 45 -4.81 5.90 -13.20
N MET A 46 -5.36 7.09 -13.46
CA MET A 46 -6.73 7.46 -13.13
C MET A 46 -7.41 8.01 -14.38
N THR A 47 -8.65 7.59 -14.60
CA THR A 47 -9.49 8.06 -15.69
C THR A 47 -10.34 9.23 -15.20
N ILE A 48 -10.32 10.36 -15.91
CA ILE A 48 -10.99 11.59 -15.49
C ILE A 48 -11.95 12.08 -16.58
N GLY A 49 -13.13 12.53 -16.15
CA GLY A 49 -14.14 13.14 -17.01
C GLY A 49 -14.85 12.15 -17.93
N ASP A 50 -15.82 12.67 -18.68
CA ASP A 50 -16.71 11.87 -19.53
C ASP A 50 -16.01 11.33 -20.79
N ASN A 51 -14.86 11.90 -21.14
CA ASN A 51 -14.04 11.50 -22.30
C ASN A 51 -13.07 10.35 -21.97
N PHE A 52 -13.11 9.82 -20.76
CA PHE A 52 -12.21 8.75 -20.29
C PHE A 52 -10.72 9.11 -20.46
N GLU A 53 -10.33 10.36 -20.19
CA GLU A 53 -8.93 10.76 -20.27
C GLU A 53 -8.11 10.06 -19.20
N GLU A 54 -7.09 9.31 -19.59
CA GLU A 54 -6.14 8.70 -18.67
C GLU A 54 -5.10 9.73 -18.22
N ARG A 55 -4.93 9.86 -16.90
CA ARG A 55 -3.86 10.63 -16.29
C ARG A 55 -3.06 9.78 -15.35
N ILE A 56 -1.74 9.95 -15.42
CA ILE A 56 -0.82 9.35 -14.45
C ILE A 56 -0.79 10.28 -13.24
N VAL A 57 -1.26 9.77 -12.10
CA VAL A 57 -1.08 10.39 -10.80
C VAL A 57 0.23 9.90 -10.20
N LYS A 58 1.00 10.82 -9.62
CA LYS A 58 2.26 10.54 -8.91
C LYS A 58 2.28 11.33 -7.61
N PHE A 59 2.61 10.65 -6.53
CA PHE A 59 2.82 11.24 -5.20
C PHE A 59 4.18 10.79 -4.67
N GLY A 60 4.93 11.73 -4.07
CA GLY A 60 6.26 11.47 -3.52
C GLY A 60 7.38 11.48 -4.57
N GLU A 61 8.62 11.61 -4.10
CA GLU A 61 9.81 11.62 -4.95
C GLU A 61 10.52 10.26 -4.94
N LEU A 62 11.16 9.96 -6.08
CA LEU A 62 12.00 8.78 -6.22
C LEU A 62 13.40 9.06 -5.65
N ASP A 63 13.68 8.59 -4.44
CA ASP A 63 15.03 8.45 -3.90
C ASP A 63 15.54 7.00 -3.99
N SER A 64 16.82 6.82 -3.66
CA SER A 64 17.53 5.54 -3.69
C SER A 64 17.17 4.58 -2.55
N PHE A 65 16.33 5.01 -1.59
CA PHE A 65 15.87 4.21 -0.45
C PHE A 65 14.46 3.66 -0.65
N ASN A 66 13.88 3.89 -1.84
CA ASN A 66 12.54 3.46 -2.14
C ASN A 66 12.41 1.93 -2.20
N ASN A 67 11.43 1.43 -1.47
CA ASN A 67 11.02 0.03 -1.48
C ASN A 67 9.98 -0.26 -2.59
N GLU A 68 9.77 0.70 -3.48
CA GLU A 68 8.75 0.69 -4.52
C GLU A 68 9.42 0.64 -5.89
N ASN A 69 8.96 -0.27 -6.73
CA ASN A 69 9.37 -0.38 -8.11
C ASN A 69 8.24 0.07 -9.04
N PHE A 70 8.58 0.87 -10.04
CA PHE A 70 7.66 1.45 -11.04
C PHE A 70 7.92 0.94 -12.46
N ASN A 71 8.38 -0.30 -12.58
CA ASN A 71 8.67 -0.95 -13.87
C ASN A 71 7.51 -0.89 -14.88
N THR A 72 6.27 -0.71 -14.43
CA THR A 72 5.11 -0.47 -15.29
C THR A 72 4.55 0.92 -15.02
N ILE A 73 4.22 1.64 -16.09
CA ILE A 73 3.62 2.98 -16.00
C ILE A 73 2.36 2.90 -15.14
N GLY A 74 2.30 3.71 -14.09
CA GLY A 74 1.14 3.78 -13.21
C GLY A 74 0.95 2.56 -12.31
N GLN A 75 2.04 1.85 -11.96
CA GLN A 75 1.98 0.85 -10.91
C GLN A 75 3.13 1.03 -9.92
N SER A 76 2.79 1.04 -8.64
CA SER A 76 3.75 0.90 -7.54
C SER A 76 3.78 -0.55 -7.09
N VAL A 77 4.99 -1.12 -7.01
CA VAL A 77 5.19 -2.51 -6.60
C VAL A 77 6.18 -2.56 -5.43
N THR A 78 5.66 -2.84 -4.24
CA THR A 78 6.44 -3.13 -3.04
C THR A 78 7.40 -4.30 -3.28
N GLN A 79 8.69 -4.10 -3.05
CA GLN A 79 9.71 -5.14 -3.28
C GLN A 79 9.99 -6.01 -2.04
N HIS A 80 9.97 -5.40 -0.85
CA HIS A 80 10.17 -6.10 0.42
C HIS A 80 9.11 -5.73 1.45
N CYS A 81 8.85 -6.60 2.42
CA CYS A 81 7.94 -6.27 3.51
C CYS A 81 8.46 -5.08 4.32
N ARG A 82 7.59 -4.11 4.63
CA ARG A 82 7.94 -2.92 5.41
C ARG A 82 6.87 -2.58 6.42
N SER A 83 7.28 -2.25 7.63
CA SER A 83 6.37 -1.83 8.71
C SER A 83 6.29 -0.32 8.80
N TYR A 84 5.07 0.19 8.91
CA TYR A 84 4.72 1.57 9.16
C TYR A 84 3.98 1.66 10.48
N VAL A 85 4.48 2.46 11.41
CA VAL A 85 3.92 2.58 12.76
C VAL A 85 3.25 3.94 12.90
N PHE A 86 1.97 3.91 13.23
CA PHE A 86 1.12 5.08 13.41
C PHE A 86 0.74 5.21 14.87
N ASP A 87 0.82 6.42 15.39
CA ASP A 87 0.25 6.77 16.69
C ASP A 87 -1.24 7.08 16.49
N LEU A 88 -2.12 6.37 17.20
CA LEU A 88 -3.54 6.73 17.22
C LEU A 88 -3.66 7.90 18.18
N ASN A 89 -4.11 9.06 17.69
CA ASN A 89 -4.22 10.33 18.44
C ASN A 89 -5.25 10.32 19.60
N ASN A 90 -5.54 9.14 20.16
CA ASN A 90 -6.38 8.94 21.33
C ASN A 90 -5.48 8.81 22.58
N SER A 91 -6.00 9.25 23.72
CA SER A 91 -5.31 9.48 25.00
C SER A 91 -4.61 8.26 25.65
N ASP A 92 -4.64 7.09 25.02
CA ASP A 92 -4.10 5.84 25.54
C ASP A 92 -2.74 5.43 24.95
N GLY A 93 -2.20 6.22 24.01
CA GLY A 93 -0.87 5.99 23.43
C GLY A 93 -0.78 4.72 22.59
N ARG A 94 -1.91 4.17 22.14
CA ARG A 94 -1.91 2.98 21.29
C ARG A 94 -1.29 3.28 19.92
N LYS A 95 -0.46 2.33 19.48
CA LYS A 95 0.16 2.36 18.15
C LYS A 95 -0.42 1.28 17.25
N VAL A 96 -0.60 1.60 15.99
CA VAL A 96 -0.94 0.64 14.94
C VAL A 96 0.26 0.46 14.05
N ARG A 97 0.75 -0.78 13.95
CA ARG A 97 1.74 -1.17 12.94
C ARG A 97 1.02 -1.81 11.76
N ILE A 98 1.10 -1.17 10.60
CA ILE A 98 0.69 -1.73 9.31
C ILE A 98 1.93 -2.31 8.63
N ILE A 99 1.84 -3.55 8.17
CA ILE A 99 2.90 -4.27 7.47
C ILE A 99 2.48 -4.31 6.01
N ASP A 100 3.17 -3.54 5.19
CA ASP A 100 3.06 -3.61 3.74
C ASP A 100 3.85 -4.81 3.23
N THR A 101 3.30 -5.53 2.25
CA THR A 101 3.93 -6.71 1.66
C THR A 101 4.05 -6.54 0.16
N PRO A 102 5.00 -7.23 -0.49
CA PRO A 102 4.92 -7.47 -1.92
C PRO A 102 3.55 -8.04 -2.30
N GLY A 103 3.06 -7.67 -3.48
CA GLY A 103 1.84 -8.28 -4.02
C GLY A 103 2.10 -9.69 -4.53
N PHE A 104 1.04 -10.51 -4.55
CA PHE A 104 1.01 -11.77 -5.29
C PHE A 104 0.48 -11.55 -6.71
N GLY A 105 0.61 -12.54 -7.59
CA GLY A 105 0.27 -12.42 -9.00
C GLY A 105 1.33 -11.63 -9.77
N ASP A 106 2.60 -11.83 -9.42
CA ASP A 106 3.72 -11.19 -10.11
C ASP A 106 3.80 -11.65 -11.57
N THR A 107 3.90 -10.71 -12.50
CA THR A 107 4.03 -10.99 -13.93
C THR A 107 5.33 -11.74 -14.27
N ARG A 108 6.26 -11.83 -13.30
CA ARG A 108 7.48 -12.63 -13.36
C ARG A 108 7.26 -14.13 -13.10
N GLY A 109 6.05 -14.56 -12.72
CA GLY A 109 5.64 -15.96 -12.61
C GLY A 109 5.57 -16.51 -11.17
N LEU A 110 5.09 -17.76 -11.06
CA LEU A 110 4.81 -18.44 -9.78
C LEU A 110 6.03 -18.51 -8.85
N ASP A 111 7.23 -18.74 -9.38
CA ASP A 111 8.47 -18.80 -8.58
C ASP A 111 8.75 -17.48 -7.84
N GLN A 112 8.36 -16.34 -8.41
CA GLN A 112 8.53 -15.05 -7.76
C GLN A 112 7.48 -14.83 -6.67
N ASP A 113 6.25 -15.31 -6.89
CA ASP A 113 5.20 -15.28 -5.88
C ASP A 113 5.57 -16.16 -4.67
N ASP A 114 6.15 -17.34 -4.90
CA ASP A 114 6.64 -18.21 -3.83
C ASP A 114 7.74 -17.52 -3.00
N ARG A 115 8.68 -16.83 -3.66
CA ARG A 115 9.71 -16.03 -2.97
C ARG A 115 9.13 -14.86 -2.18
N ASN A 116 8.16 -14.16 -2.76
CA ASN A 116 7.47 -13.06 -2.08
C ASN A 116 6.73 -13.56 -0.84
N MET A 117 6.08 -14.72 -0.94
CA MET A 117 5.39 -15.37 0.18
C MET A 117 6.38 -15.82 1.26
N GLU A 118 7.46 -16.49 0.89
CA GLU A 118 8.52 -16.90 1.81
C GLU A 118 9.11 -15.71 2.57
N HIS A 119 9.44 -14.62 1.86
CA HIS A 119 9.91 -13.38 2.50
C HIS A 119 8.87 -12.79 3.46
N THR A 120 7.58 -12.85 3.10
CA THR A 120 6.49 -12.38 3.97
C THR A 120 6.39 -13.24 5.23
N LEU A 121 6.47 -14.57 5.10
CA LEU A 121 6.46 -15.51 6.22
C LEU A 121 7.64 -15.28 7.15
N GLN A 122 8.85 -15.14 6.60
CA GLN A 122 10.06 -14.82 7.38
C GLN A 122 9.91 -13.49 8.11
N TYR A 123 9.32 -12.47 7.47
CA TYR A 123 9.09 -11.17 8.09
C TYR A 123 8.15 -11.28 9.30
N ILE A 124 6.99 -11.94 9.14
CA ILE A 124 6.01 -12.06 10.21
C ILE A 124 6.47 -13.02 11.32
N ASN A 125 7.33 -13.98 11.03
CA ASN A 125 7.91 -14.89 12.02
C ASN A 125 8.81 -14.16 13.04
N ASN A 126 9.33 -12.98 12.69
CA ASN A 126 10.07 -12.11 13.61
C ASN A 126 9.14 -11.25 14.51
N LEU A 127 7.82 -11.36 14.35
CA LEU A 127 6.83 -10.66 15.17
C LEU A 127 6.30 -11.57 16.27
N THR A 128 6.02 -11.01 17.45
CA THR A 128 5.44 -11.78 18.55
C THR A 128 4.01 -12.25 18.28
N HIS A 129 3.25 -11.47 17.49
CA HIS A 129 1.88 -11.79 17.08
C HIS A 129 1.43 -10.93 15.91
N LEU A 130 0.45 -11.42 15.15
CA LEU A 130 -0.38 -10.61 14.24
C LEU A 130 -1.74 -10.36 14.90
N ASN A 131 -2.25 -9.14 14.78
CA ASN A 131 -3.59 -8.79 15.28
C ASN A 131 -4.66 -8.95 14.20
N ALA A 132 -4.31 -8.69 12.94
CA ALA A 132 -5.22 -8.82 11.81
C ALA A 132 -4.46 -9.04 10.50
N ILE A 133 -5.16 -9.62 9.52
CA ILE A 133 -4.76 -9.69 8.12
C ILE A 133 -5.85 -8.97 7.33
N CYS A 134 -5.46 -8.01 6.50
CA CYS A 134 -6.35 -7.21 5.67
C CYS A 134 -6.12 -7.56 4.20
N PHE A 135 -7.14 -8.09 3.54
CA PHE A 135 -7.10 -8.39 2.11
C PHE A 135 -7.63 -7.20 1.32
N LEU A 136 -6.78 -6.63 0.48
CA LEU A 136 -7.17 -5.60 -0.49
C LEU A 136 -7.46 -6.25 -1.83
N LEU A 137 -8.60 -5.90 -2.40
CA LEU A 137 -9.12 -6.47 -3.64
C LEU A 137 -9.42 -5.35 -4.64
N LYS A 138 -9.11 -5.58 -5.92
CA LYS A 138 -9.47 -4.62 -6.97
C LYS A 138 -11.00 -4.64 -7.12
N PRO A 139 -11.68 -3.49 -7.11
CA PRO A 139 -13.16 -3.44 -7.19
C PRO A 139 -13.70 -4.04 -8.49
N ASN A 140 -12.89 -4.05 -9.56
CA ASN A 140 -13.27 -4.56 -10.88
C ASN A 140 -12.82 -6.01 -11.13
N ALA A 141 -12.16 -6.65 -10.16
CA ALA A 141 -11.81 -8.06 -10.26
C ALA A 141 -13.03 -8.91 -9.90
N SER A 142 -13.57 -9.62 -10.90
CA SER A 142 -14.79 -10.42 -10.73
C SER A 142 -14.56 -11.67 -9.86
N ARG A 143 -13.30 -12.05 -9.61
CA ARG A 143 -12.90 -13.24 -8.86
C ARG A 143 -11.57 -12.98 -8.15
N LEU A 144 -11.43 -13.47 -6.92
CA LEU A 144 -10.12 -13.70 -6.33
C LEU A 144 -9.48 -14.86 -7.09
N ASN A 145 -8.42 -14.60 -7.85
CA ASN A 145 -7.55 -15.66 -8.31
C ASN A 145 -6.56 -15.95 -7.16
N ILE A 146 -7.02 -16.74 -6.17
CA ILE A 146 -6.13 -17.39 -5.20
C ILE A 146 -5.66 -18.70 -5.83
#